data_AF-R7U625-F1
#
_entry.id   AF-R7U625-F1
#
_cell.length_a   1.000
_cell.length_b   1.000
_cell.length_c   1.000
_cell.angle_alpha   90.00
_cell.angle_beta   90.00
_cell.angle_gamma   90.00
#
_symmetry.space_group_name_H-M   'P 1'
#
loop_
_entity.id
_entity.type
_entity.pdbx_description
1 polymer ?
#
loop_
_entity_poly.entity_id
_entity_poly.type
_entity_poly.pdbx_seq_one_letter_code
_entity_poly.pdbx_strand_id
1 'polypeptide(L)'
;MAEGLAKARAGARRWASRTSNRLTEVLSAPGSGVDDGARLKNKEIAVRDAIQELEKRITALDAAQEKYELELPEEQLDADIEGSSVLRETLREPLVSATAWLSSQQEEPRGVP
;
A
#
# COMPACT_ATOMS: atom_id res chain seq x y z
N MET A 1 -2.11 15.51 -25.23
CA MET A 1 -3.03 15.08 -24.15
C MET A 1 -2.49 13.84 -23.45
N ALA A 2 -2.20 12.75 -24.18
CA ALA A 2 -1.61 11.52 -23.64
C ALA A 2 -0.36 11.68 -22.77
N GLU A 3 0.57 12.58 -23.10
CA GLU A 3 1.80 12.80 -22.31
C GLU A 3 1.53 13.29 -20.88
N GLY A 4 0.54 14.17 -20.70
CA GLY A 4 0.15 14.67 -19.38
C GLY A 4 -0.45 13.58 -18.50
N LEU A 5 -1.24 12.69 -19.09
CA LEU A 5 -1.86 11.55 -18.40
C LEU A 5 -0.81 10.48 -18.08
N ALA A 6 0.11 10.20 -19.01
CA ALA A 6 1.25 9.33 -18.76
C ALA A 6 2.09 9.82 -17.56
N LYS A 7 2.34 11.14 -17.49
CA LYS A 7 3.06 11.76 -16.37
C LYS A 7 2.27 11.67 -15.06
N ALA A 8 0.97 11.93 -15.08
CA ALA A 8 0.11 11.83 -13.89
C ALA A 8 0.10 10.40 -13.34
N ARG A 9 -0.09 9.41 -14.21
CA ARG A 9 -0.03 7.98 -13.90
C ARG A 9 1.33 7.56 -13.35
N ALA A 10 2.42 7.95 -14.01
CA ALA A 10 3.77 7.67 -13.52
C ALA A 10 4.03 8.28 -12.14
N GLY A 11 3.52 9.49 -11.90
CA GLY A 11 3.56 10.15 -10.59
C GLY A 11 2.80 9.35 -9.53
N ALA A 12 1.57 8.94 -9.83
CA ALA A 12 0.75 8.13 -8.92
C ALA A 12 1.39 6.77 -8.62
N ARG A 13 1.94 6.08 -9.63
CA ARG A 13 2.68 4.81 -9.47
C ARG A 13 3.86 4.96 -8.50
N ARG A 14 4.67 6.00 -8.67
CA ARG A 14 5.83 6.27 -7.78
C ARG A 14 5.39 6.58 -6.35
N TRP A 15 4.30 7.33 -6.18
CA TRP A 15 3.75 7.61 -4.85
C TRP A 15 3.24 6.35 -4.17
N ALA A 16 2.42 5.55 -4.85
CA ALA A 16 1.92 4.29 -4.30
C ALA A 16 3.07 3.34 -3.93
N SER A 17 4.09 3.22 -4.79
CA SER A 17 5.26 2.39 -4.51
C SER A 17 6.05 2.86 -3.29
N ARG A 18 6.24 4.18 -3.13
CA ARG A 18 6.91 4.75 -1.95
C ARG A 18 6.14 4.49 -0.66
N THR A 19 4.82 4.67 -0.70
CA THR A 19 3.98 4.39 0.48
C THR A 19 3.93 2.90 0.81
N SER A 20 3.93 2.04 -0.22
CA SER A 20 4.03 0.59 -0.08
C SER A 20 5.31 0.17 0.65
N ASN A 21 6.46 0.66 0.18
CA ASN A 21 7.75 0.45 0.85
C ASN A 21 7.74 0.97 2.29
N ARG A 22 7.12 2.13 2.53
CA ARG A 22 7.00 2.70 3.87
C ARG A 22 6.20 1.80 4.80
N LEU A 23 5.11 1.19 4.33
CA LEU A 23 4.34 0.24 5.12
C LEU A 23 5.20 -0.99 5.47
N THR A 24 5.96 -1.53 4.52
CA THR A 24 6.91 -2.62 4.75
C THR A 24 7.97 -2.28 5.80
N GLU A 25 8.52 -1.06 5.75
CA GLU A 25 9.47 -0.56 6.76
C GLU A 25 8.84 -0.48 8.15
N VAL A 26 7.64 0.08 8.26
CA VAL A 26 6.93 0.21 9.53
C VAL A 26 6.63 -1.17 10.13
N LEU A 27 6.22 -2.13 9.30
CA LEU A 27 6.00 -3.52 9.75
C LEU A 27 7.28 -4.20 10.23
N SER A 28 8.40 -3.96 9.54
CA SER A 28 9.69 -4.58 9.84
C SER A 28 10.38 -3.95 11.06
N ALA A 29 9.96 -2.77 11.50
CA ALA A 29 10.54 -2.09 12.65
C ALA A 29 10.34 -2.93 13.94
N PRO A 30 11.40 -3.16 14.74
CA PRO A 30 11.31 -3.98 15.95
C PRO A 30 10.37 -3.37 16.99
N GLY A 31 9.61 -4.23 17.66
CA GLY A 31 8.65 -3.85 18.71
C GLY A 31 9.09 -4.18 20.14
N SER A 32 10.29 -4.72 20.38
CA SER A 32 10.65 -5.34 21.68
C SER A 32 11.75 -4.63 22.49
N GLY A 33 11.58 -4.66 23.81
CA GLY A 33 12.40 -4.14 24.89
C GLY A 33 11.60 -3.32 25.93
N VAL A 34 11.40 -3.85 27.14
CA VAL A 34 11.02 -3.32 28.50
C VAL A 34 9.91 -2.24 28.62
N ASP A 35 9.71 -1.39 27.61
CA ASP A 35 8.67 -0.37 27.43
C ASP A 35 7.64 -0.80 26.34
N ASP A 36 7.45 -2.12 26.23
CA ASP A 36 6.84 -2.81 25.09
C ASP A 36 5.41 -2.37 24.78
N GLY A 37 4.60 -2.07 25.79
CA GLY A 37 3.20 -1.69 25.58
C GLY A 37 3.00 -0.34 24.89
N ALA A 38 3.82 0.67 25.21
CA ALA A 38 3.72 1.99 24.57
C ALA A 38 4.31 1.97 23.15
N ARG A 39 5.41 1.23 22.96
CA ARG A 39 6.04 1.05 21.64
C ARG A 39 5.16 0.24 20.69
N LEU A 40 4.50 -0.81 21.19
CA LEU A 40 3.57 -1.60 20.39
C LEU A 40 2.37 -0.77 19.94
N LYS A 41 1.74 -0.01 20.84
CA LYS A 41 0.65 0.91 20.48
C LYS A 41 1.06 1.95 19.45
N ASN A 42 2.26 2.53 19.58
CA ASN A 42 2.77 3.48 18.60
C ASN A 42 3.01 2.82 17.23
N LYS A 43 3.49 1.57 17.22
CA LYS A 43 3.61 0.79 15.99
C LYS A 43 2.25 0.49 15.38
N GLU A 44 1.24 0.10 16.17
CA GLU A 44 -0.12 -0.12 15.67
C GLU A 44 -0.70 1.12 14.99
N ILE A 45 -0.54 2.30 15.61
CA ILE A 45 -0.97 3.58 15.03
C ILE A 45 -0.23 3.82 13.71
N ALA A 46 1.10 3.69 13.70
CA ALA A 46 1.90 3.89 12.49
C ALA A 46 1.54 2.93 11.36
N VAL A 47 1.22 1.66 11.68
CA VAL A 47 0.76 0.67 10.70
C VAL A 47 -0.60 1.08 10.13
N ARG A 48 -1.56 1.47 10.98
CA ARG A 48 -2.89 1.91 10.52
C ARG A 48 -2.81 3.14 9.63
N ASP A 49 -2.00 4.13 10.01
CA ASP A 49 -1.80 5.35 9.22
C ASP A 49 -1.16 5.02 7.86
N ALA A 50 -0.16 4.13 7.84
CA ALA A 50 0.50 3.70 6.62
C ALA A 50 -0.42 2.88 5.69
N ILE A 51 -1.32 2.04 6.24
CA ILE A 51 -2.37 1.36 5.47
C ILE A 51 -3.27 2.38 4.80
N GLN A 52 -3.84 3.32 5.56
CA GLN A 52 -4.79 4.32 5.04
C GLN A 52 -4.17 5.17 3.94
N GLU A 53 -2.91 5.59 4.13
CA GLU A 53 -2.21 6.36 3.12
C GLU A 53 -1.95 5.51 1.86
N LEU A 54 -1.59 4.23 1.99
CA LEU A 54 -1.38 3.36 0.83
C LEU A 54 -2.68 3.13 0.05
N GLU A 55 -3.78 2.84 0.73
CA GLU A 55 -5.12 2.68 0.11
C GLU A 55 -5.54 3.95 -0.67
N LYS A 56 -5.29 5.13 -0.09
CA LYS A 56 -5.53 6.41 -0.76
C LYS A 56 -4.66 6.57 -2.01
N ARG A 57 -3.38 6.17 -1.96
CA ARG A 57 -2.48 6.25 -3.13
C ARG A 57 -2.84 5.24 -4.21
N ILE A 58 -3.30 4.05 -3.84
CA ILE A 58 -3.81 3.06 -4.80
C ILE A 58 -5.06 3.61 -5.50
N THR A 59 -6.02 4.17 -4.75
CA THR A 59 -7.21 4.82 -5.35
C THR A 59 -6.82 5.92 -6.35
N ALA A 60 -5.83 6.76 -5.99
CA ALA A 60 -5.35 7.81 -6.90
C ALA A 60 -4.62 7.26 -8.13
N LEU A 61 -3.90 6.14 -7.98
CA LEU A 61 -3.28 5.42 -9.10
C LEU A 61 -4.35 4.85 -10.04
N ASP A 62 -5.38 4.19 -9.50
CA ASP A 62 -6.47 3.61 -10.27
C ASP A 62 -7.17 4.68 -11.13
N ALA A 63 -7.49 5.83 -10.54
CA ALA A 63 -8.09 6.94 -11.26
C ALA A 63 -7.17 7.56 -12.34
N ALA A 64 -5.85 7.52 -12.14
CA ALA A 64 -4.88 8.01 -13.13
C ALA A 64 -4.65 6.98 -14.25
N GLN A 65 -4.73 5.69 -13.93
CA GLN A 65 -4.63 4.56 -14.84
C GLN A 65 -5.83 4.54 -15.79
N GLU A 66 -7.05 4.61 -15.27
CA GLU A 66 -8.29 4.64 -16.06
C GLU A 66 -8.28 5.77 -17.11
N LYS A 67 -7.89 7.00 -16.69
CA LYS A 67 -7.80 8.14 -17.62
C LYS A 67 -6.75 7.95 -18.70
N TYR A 68 -5.66 7.25 -18.39
CA TYR A 68 -4.59 6.99 -19.35
C TYR A 68 -4.99 5.91 -20.35
N GLU A 69 -5.66 4.86 -19.90
CA GLU A 69 -6.18 3.76 -20.74
C GLU A 69 -7.18 4.26 -21.79
N LEU A 70 -8.01 5.25 -21.46
CA LEU A 70 -8.94 5.87 -22.42
C LEU A 70 -8.27 6.55 -23.61
N GLU A 71 -6.98 6.88 -23.50
CA GLU A 71 -6.21 7.60 -24.53
C GLU A 71 -5.14 6.71 -25.18
N LEU A 72 -5.05 5.45 -24.75
CA LEU A 72 -4.16 4.45 -25.33
C LEU A 72 -4.78 3.86 -26.61
N PRO A 73 -3.97 3.63 -27.66
CA PRO A 73 -4.37 2.77 -28.76
C PRO A 73 -4.71 1.36 -28.26
N GLU A 74 -5.74 0.74 -28.84
CA GLU A 74 -6.23 -0.60 -28.46
C GLU A 74 -5.11 -1.66 -28.46
N GLU A 75 -4.23 -1.61 -29.46
CA GLU A 75 -3.07 -2.50 -29.61
C GLU A 75 -2.04 -2.42 -28.46
N GLN A 76 -2.10 -1.38 -27.63
CA GLN A 76 -1.22 -1.19 -26.46
C GLN A 76 -1.94 -1.46 -25.13
N LEU A 77 -3.27 -1.59 -25.15
CA LEU A 77 -4.09 -1.65 -23.94
C LEU A 77 -3.86 -2.95 -23.16
N ASP A 78 -3.83 -4.10 -23.83
CA ASP A 78 -3.63 -5.41 -23.19
C ASP A 78 -2.30 -5.48 -22.42
N ALA A 79 -1.22 -4.98 -23.03
CA ALA A 79 0.09 -4.94 -22.41
C ALA A 79 0.14 -3.98 -21.20
N ASP A 80 -0.56 -2.84 -21.28
CA ASP A 80 -0.61 -1.87 -20.19
C ASP A 80 -1.48 -2.36 -19.01
N ILE A 81 -2.57 -3.07 -19.29
CA ILE A 81 -3.43 -3.72 -18.28
C ILE A 81 -2.64 -4.80 -17.54
N GLU A 82 -1.93 -5.67 -18.25
CA GLU A 82 -1.12 -6.74 -17.63
C GLU A 82 -0.05 -6.14 -16.70
N GLY A 83 0.70 -5.14 -17.18
CA GLY A 83 1.70 -4.45 -16.35
C GLY A 83 1.10 -3.73 -15.15
N SER A 84 -0.12 -3.21 -15.28
CA SER A 84 -0.85 -2.56 -14.18
C SER A 84 -1.36 -3.57 -13.15
N SER A 85 -1.77 -4.77 -13.60
CA SER A 85 -2.18 -5.88 -12.73
C SER A 85 -1.03 -6.34 -11.83
N VAL A 86 0.14 -6.60 -12.41
CA VAL A 86 1.37 -6.98 -11.67
C VAL A 86 1.73 -5.93 -10.61
N LEU A 87 1.63 -4.63 -10.96
CA LEU A 87 1.88 -3.56 -10.00
C LEU A 87 0.84 -3.57 -8.86
N ARG A 88 -0.45 -3.77 -9.16
CA ARG A 88 -1.50 -3.85 -8.13
C ARG A 88 -1.23 -4.97 -7.14
N GLU A 89 -0.83 -6.15 -7.62
CA GLU A 89 -0.48 -7.28 -6.75
C GLU A 89 0.68 -6.93 -5.83
N THR A 90 1.74 -6.32 -6.37
CA THR A 90 2.91 -5.86 -5.59
C THR A 90 2.52 -4.84 -4.51
N LEU A 91 1.60 -3.92 -4.81
CA LEU A 91 1.11 -2.92 -3.84
C LEU A 91 0.20 -3.53 -2.78
N ARG A 92 -0.43 -4.69 -3.05
CA ARG A 92 -1.34 -5.38 -2.14
C ARG A 92 -0.62 -6.21 -1.09
N GLU A 93 0.56 -6.75 -1.40
CA GLU A 93 1.31 -7.61 -0.46
C GLU A 93 1.55 -6.95 0.91
N PRO A 94 1.99 -5.68 1.01
CA PRO A 94 2.18 -5.06 2.32
C PRO A 94 0.87 -4.77 3.04
N LEU A 95 -0.22 -4.49 2.33
CA LEU A 95 -1.55 -4.31 2.94
C LEU A 95 -2.04 -5.59 3.60
N VAL A 96 -1.90 -6.73 2.91
CA VAL A 96 -2.27 -8.05 3.43
C VAL A 96 -1.44 -8.36 4.68
N SER A 97 -0.12 -8.17 4.58
CA SER A 97 0.81 -8.41 5.69
C SER A 97 0.50 -7.51 6.89
N ALA A 98 0.21 -6.24 6.66
CA ALA A 98 -0.12 -5.28 7.70
C ALA A 98 -1.44 -5.59 8.40
N THR A 99 -2.45 -5.97 7.63
CA THR A 99 -3.76 -6.34 8.14
C THR A 99 -3.66 -7.60 9.00
N ALA A 100 -2.94 -8.62 8.52
CA ALA A 100 -2.68 -9.84 9.29
C ALA A 100 -1.94 -9.55 10.61
N TRP A 101 -0.93 -8.68 10.57
CA TRP A 101 -0.21 -8.26 11.77
C TRP A 101 -1.10 -7.52 12.78
N LEU A 102 -1.97 -6.61 12.31
CA LEU A 102 -2.94 -5.92 13.18
C LEU A 102 -3.95 -6.89 13.81
N SER A 103 -4.42 -7.88 13.05
CA SER A 103 -5.31 -8.92 13.58
C SER A 103 -4.62 -9.74 14.66
N SER A 104 -3.35 -10.12 14.48
CA SER A 104 -2.62 -10.90 15.48
C SER A 104 -2.38 -10.13 16.79
N GLN A 105 -2.36 -8.79 16.77
CA GLN A 105 -2.27 -8.01 18.00
C GLN A 105 -3.57 -8.02 18.82
N GLN A 106 -4.71 -8.33 18.20
CA GLN A 106 -6.02 -8.39 18.88
C GLN A 106 -6.31 -9.78 19.48
N GLU A 107 -5.65 -10.83 18.97
CA GLU A 107 -5.84 -12.21 19.38
C GLU A 107 -5.00 -12.63 20.60
N GLU A 108 -4.08 -11.80 21.12
CA GLU A 108 -3.40 -12.12 22.39
C GLU A 108 -4.45 -12.19 23.53
N PRO A 109 -4.69 -13.39 24.11
CA PRO A 109 -5.63 -13.50 25.19
C PRO A 109 -5.01 -12.81 26.41
N ARG A 110 -5.74 -11.85 26.96
CA ARG A 110 -5.55 -11.42 28.35
C ARG A 110 -5.51 -12.69 29.19
N GLY A 111 -4.32 -13.03 29.69
CA GLY A 111 -4.10 -14.18 30.54
C GLY A 111 -5.19 -14.22 31.61
N VAL A 112 -5.94 -15.32 31.60
CA VAL A 112 -6.91 -15.60 32.66
C VAL A 112 -6.08 -15.86 33.93
N PRO A 113 -6.30 -15.12 35.03
CA PRO A 113 -5.66 -15.41 36.31
C PRO A 113 -6.12 -16.76 36.88
#